data_AF-A0A817IQ47-F1
#
_entry.id   AF-A0A817IQ47-F1
#
_cell.length_a   1.000
_cell.length_b   1.000
_cell.length_c   1.000
_cell.angle_alpha   90.00
_cell.angle_beta   90.00
_cell.angle_gamma   90.00
#
_symmetry.space_group_name_H-M   'P 1'
#
loop_
_entity.id
_entity.type
_entity.pdbx_description
1 polymer ?
#
loop_
_entity_poly.entity_id
_entity_poly.type
_entity_poly.pdbx_seq_one_letter_code
_entity_poly.pdbx_strand_id
1 'polypeptide(L)'
;MTNFVIRTSSSTTPPDWLLNDIKIFVENSSIPLAVNWSTEWRQHVRANFLAIELVRESTPNERYEQVATTSAVDLLSNVGGQTGLWIGISFLSLMEVVEMLYRLARHQFLVVLRALRKPTTIKQEWVQN
;
A
#
# COMPACT_ATOMS: atom_id res chain seq x y z
N MET A 1 0.68 -5.33 -13.04
CA MET A 1 1.81 -5.33 -13.99
C MET A 1 2.64 -4.09 -13.72
N THR A 2 3.87 -4.24 -13.25
CA THR A 2 4.78 -3.10 -13.02
C THR A 2 5.42 -2.72 -14.36
N ASN A 3 5.14 -1.51 -14.84
CA ASN A 3 5.80 -0.95 -16.02
C ASN A 3 7.21 -0.49 -15.63
N PHE A 4 8.22 -0.98 -16.34
CA PHE A 4 9.59 -0.52 -16.21
C PHE A 4 9.92 0.40 -17.39
N VAL A 5 10.37 1.62 -17.11
CA VAL A 5 10.85 2.55 -18.14
C VAL A 5 12.32 2.21 -18.39
N ILE A 6 12.62 1.67 -19.57
CA ILE A 6 13.99 1.37 -20.00
C ILE A 6 14.50 2.57 -20.79
N ARG A 7 15.58 3.19 -20.32
CA ARG A 7 16.35 4.17 -21.09
C ARG A 7 17.59 3.50 -21.64
N THR A 8 17.72 3.46 -22.96
CA THR A 8 18.90 2.93 -23.62
C THR A 8 19.80 4.08 -24.06
N SER A 9 21.09 3.93 -23.83
CA SER A 9 22.13 4.77 -24.39
C SER A 9 23.13 3.88 -25.12
N SER A 10 23.71 4.39 -26.20
CA SER A 10 24.73 3.71 -26.98
C SER A 10 25.93 4.61 -27.11
N SER A 11 27.12 4.06 -26.89
CA SER A 11 28.39 4.75 -27.10
C SER A 11 29.26 3.95 -28.06
N THR A 12 30.23 4.60 -28.68
CA THR A 12 31.22 3.94 -29.52
C THR A 12 32.24 3.25 -28.62
N THR A 13 32.21 1.92 -28.60
CA THR A 13 33.07 1.05 -27.78
C THR A 13 33.58 -0.10 -28.65
N PRO A 14 34.82 -0.60 -28.47
CA PRO A 14 35.84 -0.16 -27.52
C PRO A 14 36.72 0.99 -28.06
N PRO A 15 37.25 1.86 -27.20
CA PRO A 15 38.21 2.89 -27.59
C PRO A 15 39.56 2.28 -27.99
N ASP A 16 40.30 2.94 -28.89
CA ASP A 16 41.51 2.40 -29.52
C ASP A 16 42.62 2.00 -28.56
N TRP A 17 42.77 2.73 -27.46
CA TRP A 17 43.77 2.44 -26.45
C TRP A 17 43.52 1.10 -25.74
N LEU A 18 42.25 0.70 -25.58
CA LEU A 18 41.84 -0.53 -24.88
C LEU A 18 42.02 -1.78 -25.77
N LEU A 19 42.17 -1.58 -27.08
CA LEU A 19 42.18 -2.67 -28.05
C LEU A 19 43.35 -3.64 -27.82
N ASN A 20 44.52 -3.12 -27.44
CA ASN A 20 45.70 -3.95 -27.14
C ASN A 20 45.51 -4.79 -25.88
N ASP A 21 44.86 -4.24 -24.84
CA ASP A 21 44.59 -4.98 -23.61
C ASP A 21 43.58 -6.10 -23.85
N ILE A 22 42.54 -5.81 -24.65
CA ILE A 22 41.57 -6.83 -25.09
C ILE A 22 42.29 -7.93 -25.88
N LYS A 23 43.23 -7.58 -26.78
CA LYS A 23 44.00 -8.57 -27.53
C LYS A 23 44.75 -9.51 -26.60
N ILE A 24 45.51 -8.96 -25.65
CA ILE A 24 46.30 -9.75 -24.69
C ILE A 24 45.37 -10.62 -23.85
N PHE A 25 44.24 -10.08 -23.39
CA PHE A 25 43.25 -10.84 -22.64
C PHE A 25 42.69 -12.01 -23.45
N VAL A 26 42.28 -11.77 -24.70
CA VAL A 26 41.71 -12.80 -25.58
C VAL A 26 42.75 -13.87 -25.91
N GLU A 27 43.99 -13.50 -26.21
CA GLU A 27 45.08 -14.44 -26.50
C GLU A 27 45.50 -15.27 -25.27
N ASN A 28 45.37 -14.70 -24.07
CA ASN A 28 45.63 -15.40 -22.81
C ASN A 28 44.41 -16.18 -22.30
N SER A 29 43.24 -16.01 -22.93
CA SER A 29 42.02 -16.74 -22.58
C SER A 29 41.92 -18.03 -23.38
N SER A 30 41.23 -19.04 -22.84
CA SER A 30 40.98 -20.31 -23.54
C SER A 30 39.88 -20.20 -24.62
N ILE A 31 39.65 -19.01 -25.18
CA ILE A 31 38.62 -18.75 -26.18
C ILE A 31 39.17 -19.13 -27.57
N PRO A 32 38.40 -19.86 -28.40
CA PRO A 32 38.83 -20.18 -29.76
C PRO A 32 39.01 -18.89 -30.58
N LEU A 33 40.22 -18.73 -31.13
CA LEU A 33 40.57 -17.59 -31.98
C LEU A 33 40.03 -17.76 -33.40
N ALA A 34 39.74 -16.64 -34.05
CA ALA A 34 39.41 -16.63 -35.48
C ALA A 34 40.62 -17.09 -36.32
N VAL A 35 40.35 -17.74 -37.46
CA VAL A 35 41.39 -18.28 -38.36
C VAL A 35 42.39 -17.20 -38.81
N ASN A 36 41.91 -15.97 -39.04
CA ASN A 36 42.71 -14.82 -39.48
C ASN A 36 43.07 -13.86 -38.35
N TRP A 37 43.11 -14.34 -37.09
CA TRP A 37 43.34 -13.49 -35.92
C TRP A 37 44.67 -12.71 -36.00
N SER A 38 45.76 -13.35 -36.42
CA SER A 38 47.09 -12.71 -36.44
C SER A 38 47.17 -11.45 -37.31
N THR A 39 46.37 -11.36 -38.38
CA THR A 39 46.36 -10.24 -39.32
C THR A 39 45.19 -9.27 -39.11
N GLU A 40 44.01 -9.76 -38.74
CA GLU A 40 42.76 -8.98 -38.72
C GLU A 40 42.08 -8.88 -37.34
N TRP A 41 42.77 -9.23 -36.25
CA TRP A 41 42.20 -9.21 -34.89
C TRP A 41 41.49 -7.90 -34.53
N ARG A 42 41.99 -6.74 -34.97
CA ARG A 42 41.38 -5.43 -34.66
C ARG A 42 39.95 -5.32 -35.18
N GLN A 43 39.70 -5.81 -36.39
CA GLN A 43 38.37 -5.77 -37.00
C GLN A 43 37.45 -6.78 -36.31
N HIS A 44 37.97 -7.95 -35.97
CA HIS A 44 37.22 -8.96 -35.22
C HIS A 44 36.80 -8.46 -33.83
N VAL A 45 37.69 -7.78 -33.10
CA VAL A 45 37.36 -7.19 -31.80
C VAL A 45 36.32 -6.09 -31.96
N ARG A 46 36.50 -5.15 -32.90
CA ARG A 46 35.54 -4.05 -33.10
C ARG A 46 34.15 -4.51 -33.54
N ALA A 47 34.06 -5.57 -34.35
CA ALA A 47 32.79 -6.07 -34.85
C ALA A 47 32.01 -6.90 -33.81
N ASN A 48 32.70 -7.53 -32.84
CA ASN A 48 32.08 -8.48 -31.91
C ASN A 48 32.10 -8.01 -30.44
N PHE A 49 32.78 -6.91 -30.13
CA PHE A 49 32.85 -6.40 -28.77
C PHE A 49 31.52 -5.74 -28.36
N LEU A 50 30.93 -6.25 -27.28
CA LEU A 50 29.71 -5.71 -26.69
C LEU A 50 29.94 -5.48 -25.18
N ALA A 51 29.72 -4.25 -24.74
CA ALA A 51 29.71 -3.90 -23.31
C ALA A 51 28.31 -3.43 -22.94
N ILE A 52 27.72 -4.06 -21.91
CA ILE A 52 26.39 -3.71 -21.40
C ILE A 52 26.56 -3.23 -19.96
N GLU A 53 26.20 -1.98 -19.71
CA GLU A 53 26.19 -1.40 -18.36
C GLU A 53 24.74 -1.18 -17.92
N LEU A 54 24.33 -1.85 -16.85
CA LEU A 54 22.98 -1.72 -16.28
C LEU A 54 23.03 -0.80 -15.06
N VAL A 55 22.62 0.45 -15.25
CA VAL A 55 22.63 1.47 -14.18
C VAL A 55 21.19 1.88 -13.84
N ARG A 56 20.91 1.99 -12.54
CA ARG A 56 19.65 2.57 -12.04
C ARG A 56 19.76 4.10 -12.07
N GLU A 57 18.89 4.75 -12.85
CA GLU A 57 18.93 6.20 -13.07
C GLU A 57 18.70 7.02 -11.79
N SER A 58 17.83 6.57 -10.88
CA SER A 58 17.58 7.29 -9.64
C SER A 58 17.19 6.36 -8.48
N THR A 59 17.54 6.78 -7.26
CA THR A 59 17.27 6.05 -5.99
C THR A 59 15.88 6.30 -5.35
N PRO A 60 15.01 7.24 -5.77
CA PRO A 60 13.73 7.38 -5.10
C PRO A 60 12.88 6.16 -5.46
N ASN A 61 12.59 5.35 -4.45
CA ASN A 61 11.54 4.34 -4.53
C ASN A 61 10.23 5.08 -4.79
N GLU A 62 9.80 5.14 -6.05
CA GLU A 62 8.43 5.50 -6.39
C GLU A 62 7.50 4.42 -5.84
N ARG A 63 7.16 4.55 -4.56
CA ARG A 63 6.10 3.76 -3.95
C ARG A 63 4.78 4.39 -4.36
N TYR A 64 4.13 3.78 -5.33
CA TYR A 64 2.74 4.04 -5.67
C TYR A 64 1.87 3.51 -4.53
N GLU A 65 1.71 4.28 -3.45
CA GLU A 65 0.63 4.06 -2.51
C GLU A 65 -0.66 4.62 -3.10
N GLN A 66 -1.62 3.74 -3.33
CA GLN A 66 -2.97 4.13 -3.68
C GLN A 66 -3.64 4.67 -2.41
N VAL A 67 -3.39 5.93 -2.09
CA VAL A 67 -4.07 6.61 -1.00
C VAL A 67 -5.53 6.73 -1.42
N ALA A 68 -6.41 5.93 -0.82
CA ALA A 68 -7.84 6.05 -1.05
C ALA A 68 -8.25 7.50 -0.76
N THR A 69 -8.68 8.22 -1.79
CA THR A 69 -9.12 9.63 -1.76
C THR A 69 -10.31 9.88 -0.82
N THR A 70 -10.78 8.83 -0.15
CA THR A 70 -11.87 8.87 0.80
C THR A 70 -11.39 8.21 2.09
N SER A 71 -10.55 8.93 2.85
CA SER A 71 -10.19 8.52 4.20
C SER A 71 -11.46 8.52 5.06
N ALA A 72 -11.59 7.58 6.01
CA ALA A 72 -12.73 7.54 6.93
C ALA A 72 -12.96 8.90 7.64
N VAL A 73 -11.90 9.68 7.77
CA VAL A 73 -11.90 11.04 8.32
C VAL A 73 -12.61 12.03 7.41
N ASP A 74 -12.45 11.95 6.08
CA ASP A 74 -13.12 12.84 5.13
C ASP A 74 -14.62 12.54 5.04
N LEU A 75 -15.00 11.26 5.12
CA LEU A 75 -16.41 10.85 5.21
C LEU A 75 -17.05 11.36 6.50
N LEU A 76 -16.37 11.18 7.63
CA LEU A 76 -16.89 11.61 8.92
C LEU A 76 -16.97 13.14 9.02
N SER A 77 -15.98 13.84 8.46
CA SER A 77 -15.95 15.31 8.38
C SER A 77 -17.08 15.86 7.50
N ASN A 78 -17.32 15.28 6.33
CA ASN A 78 -18.38 15.73 5.44
C ASN A 78 -19.78 15.46 6.04
N VAL A 79 -19.98 14.29 6.65
CA VAL A 79 -21.26 13.96 7.30
C VAL A 79 -21.49 14.83 8.53
N GLY A 80 -20.50 14.98 9.42
CA GLY A 80 -20.61 15.81 10.62
C GLY A 80 -20.79 17.29 10.30
N GLY A 81 -20.07 17.79 9.29
CA GLY A 81 -20.16 19.18 8.83
C GLY A 81 -21.52 19.49 8.21
N GLN A 82 -22.03 18.63 7.32
CA GLN A 82 -23.32 18.85 6.66
C GLN A 82 -24.51 18.64 7.62
N THR A 83 -24.46 17.62 8.49
CA THR A 83 -25.53 17.37 9.47
C THR A 83 -25.56 18.43 10.58
N GLY A 84 -24.39 18.90 11.02
CA GLY A 84 -24.28 20.01 11.97
C GLY A 84 -24.76 21.34 11.39
N LEU A 85 -24.53 21.58 10.10
CA LEU A 85 -24.97 22.80 9.42
C LEU A 85 -26.48 22.82 9.15
N TRP A 86 -27.07 21.69 8.72
CA TRP A 86 -28.48 21.62 8.30
C TRP A 86 -29.47 21.41 9.45
N ILE A 87 -29.11 20.62 10.47
CA ILE A 87 -30.02 20.29 11.58
C ILE A 87 -29.65 21.10 12.84
N GLY A 88 -28.47 21.71 12.88
CA GLY A 88 -27.97 22.43 14.07
C GLY A 88 -27.60 21.51 15.24
N ILE A 89 -27.64 20.18 15.03
CA ILE A 89 -27.24 19.18 16.03
C ILE A 89 -25.71 19.14 16.04
N SER A 90 -25.13 19.82 17.02
CA SER A 90 -23.70 19.71 17.34
C SER A 90 -23.40 18.37 18.02
N PHE A 91 -22.12 17.98 18.08
CA PHE A 91 -21.67 16.76 18.79
C PHE A 91 -22.20 16.67 20.23
N LEU A 92 -22.35 17.80 20.91
CA LEU A 92 -22.97 17.90 22.24
C LEU A 92 -24.44 17.42 22.26
N SER A 93 -25.23 17.75 21.23
CA SER A 93 -26.61 17.31 21.13
C SER A 93 -26.71 15.80 20.83
N LEU A 94 -25.75 15.23 20.08
CA LEU A 94 -25.64 13.78 19.93
C LEU A 94 -25.34 13.09 21.27
N MET A 95 -24.41 13.63 22.07
CA MET A 95 -24.11 13.10 23.40
C MET A 95 -25.31 13.20 24.35
N GLU A 96 -26.09 14.27 24.26
CA GLU A 96 -27.33 14.44 25.03
C GLU A 96 -28.38 13.39 24.66
N VAL A 97 -28.55 13.08 23.36
CA VAL A 97 -29.42 11.99 22.90
C VAL A 97 -28.94 10.63 23.42
N VAL A 98 -27.64 10.37 23.40
CA VAL A 98 -27.05 9.13 23.96
C VAL A 98 -27.31 9.03 25.46
N GLU A 99 -27.15 10.11 26.22
CA GLU A 99 -27.46 10.14 27.65
C GLU A 99 -28.95 9.86 27.91
N MET A 100 -29.83 10.47 27.11
CA MET A 100 -31.27 10.23 27.20
C MET A 100 -31.62 8.76 26.91
N LEU A 101 -31.04 8.17 25.86
CA LEU A 101 -31.23 6.75 25.53
C LEU A 101 -30.71 5.83 26.65
N TYR A 102 -29.57 6.13 27.25
CA TYR A 102 -29.03 5.36 28.38
C TYR A 102 -29.94 5.43 29.60
N ARG A 103 -30.43 6.63 29.96
CA ARG A 103 -31.38 6.82 31.07
C ARG A 103 -32.68 6.05 30.80
N LEU A 104 -33.19 6.11 29.58
CA LEU A 104 -34.41 5.41 29.18
C LEU A 104 -34.23 3.89 29.21
N ALA A 105 -33.14 3.37 28.65
CA ALA A 105 -32.83 1.94 28.67
C ALA A 105 -32.70 1.43 30.12
N ARG A 106 -31.96 2.15 30.97
CA ARG A 106 -31.84 1.83 32.39
C ARG A 106 -33.20 1.83 33.09
N HIS A 107 -34.05 2.83 32.81
CA HIS A 107 -35.39 2.89 33.39
C HIS A 107 -36.25 1.70 32.94
N GLN A 108 -36.26 1.38 31.64
CA GLN A 108 -37.02 0.24 31.12
C GLN A 108 -36.50 -1.06 31.73
N PHE A 109 -35.18 -1.23 31.83
CA PHE A 109 -34.57 -2.41 32.46
C PHE A 109 -34.93 -2.51 33.95
N LEU A 110 -34.92 -1.40 34.69
CA LEU A 110 -35.32 -1.36 36.10
C LEU A 110 -36.81 -1.62 36.30
N VAL A 111 -37.68 -1.15 35.42
CA VAL A 111 -39.12 -1.42 35.45
C VAL A 111 -39.37 -2.90 35.18
N VAL A 112 -38.72 -3.47 34.16
CA VAL A 112 -38.81 -4.89 33.83
C VAL A 112 -38.27 -5.74 34.99
N LEU A 113 -37.11 -5.39 35.55
CA LEU A 113 -36.55 -6.06 36.73
C LEU A 113 -37.48 -5.97 37.95
N ARG A 114 -38.13 -4.82 38.20
CA ARG A 114 -39.12 -4.67 39.29
C ARG A 114 -40.39 -5.46 39.04
N ALA A 115 -40.84 -5.57 37.79
CA ALA A 115 -41.97 -6.40 37.41
C ALA A 115 -41.66 -7.91 37.61
N LEU A 116 -40.42 -8.32 37.33
CA LEU A 116 -39.93 -9.68 37.58
C LEU A 116 -39.63 -9.96 39.07
N ARG A 117 -39.35 -8.92 39.87
CA ARG A 117 -39.05 -9.02 41.31
C ARG A 117 -40.29 -8.87 42.20
N LYS A 118 -41.53 -8.99 41.69
CA LYS A 118 -42.70 -9.12 42.58
C LYS A 118 -42.55 -10.44 43.37
N PRO A 119 -42.31 -10.39 44.69
CA PRO A 119 -42.22 -11.61 45.47
C PRO A 119 -43.61 -12.21 45.60
N THR A 120 -43.70 -13.49 45.31
CA THR A 120 -44.84 -14.34 45.64
C THR A 120 -45.05 -14.27 47.16
N THR A 121 -46.01 -13.46 47.62
CA THR A 121 -46.42 -13.43 49.03
C THR A 121 -47.95 -13.54 49.12
N ILE A 122 -48.39 -14.80 49.02
CA ILE A 122 -49.41 -15.54 49.80
C ILE A 122 -50.62 -14.76 50.38
N LYS A 123 -51.83 -15.20 50.02
CA LYS A 123 -52.97 -15.60 50.89
C LYS A 123 -54.15 -16.04 49.98
N GLN A 124 -54.57 -17.31 49.95
CA GLN A 124 -55.44 -17.97 50.94
C GLN A 124 -56.67 -17.11 51.27
N GLU A 125 -57.76 -17.28 50.51
CA GLU A 125 -59.17 -17.31 50.94
C GLU A 125 -60.06 -17.38 49.68
N TRP A 126 -61.19 -18.09 49.76
CA TRP A 126 -62.19 -18.32 48.69
C TRP A 126 -61.96 -19.51 47.73
N VAL A 127 -61.62 -20.69 48.25
CA VAL A 127 -62.18 -21.94 47.69
C VAL A 127 -63.39 -22.28 48.55
N GLN A 128 -64.50 -21.62 48.23
CA GLN A 128 -65.85 -22.06 48.55
C GLN A 128 -66.33 -22.82 47.32
N ASN A 129 -66.39 -24.15 47.40
CA ASN A 129 -67.42 -24.94 46.73
C ASN A 129 -67.56 -26.29 47.46
#